data_AF-A0A814S8Z0-F1
#
_entry.id   AF-A0A814S8Z0-F1
#
_cell.length_a   1.000
_cell.length_b   1.000
_cell.length_c   1.000
_cell.angle_alpha   90.00
_cell.angle_beta   90.00
_cell.angle_gamma   90.00
#
_symmetry.space_group_name_H-M   'P 1'
#
loop_
_entity.id
_entity.type
_entity.pdbx_description
1 polymer ?
#
loop_
_entity_poly.entity_id
_entity_poly.type
_entity_poly.pdbx_seq_one_letter_code
_entity_poly.pdbx_strand_id
1 'polypeptide(L)'
;MNTANEEKQHVLDVTEGEIFIVERIVNHLFRNSKKEYLIAWKGFWQLPIDEKDLVKIAFIALFGLYEWNVLPQSLRNASPSFQRIMNNLLSLCTDFSLVYLDDIIIFSRTYDEHLIHFEEVLNTLQSHNLTLNSTKCEIAKQTIEYLGHVINSTTITPLTDKIKSIILLPEPRLLAQANRFIDALSWYRKFIPQFASMATPVHAVINLLKSHRHKFKWVPEQSKSCNDLKQLLASHPLLLNFPDDTQPVLLSTDASKVGLGGILYQEINNVKKILYYYFELLSSSQKRYHHIELKALAIFKCIT
;
A
#
# COMPACT_ATOMS: atom_id res chain seq x y z
N MET A 1 -8.28 33.13 0.19
CA MET A 1 -7.57 31.89 0.56
C MET A 1 -8.50 30.78 1.05
N ASN A 2 -9.64 31.09 1.71
CA ASN A 2 -10.65 30.08 2.09
C ASN A 2 -11.56 29.61 0.93
N THR A 3 -11.90 30.48 -0.01
CA THR A 3 -12.83 30.17 -1.12
C THR A 3 -12.30 29.14 -2.12
N ALA A 4 -10.99 29.15 -2.40
CA ALA A 4 -10.37 28.18 -3.31
C ALA A 4 -10.30 26.75 -2.74
N ASN A 5 -10.36 26.58 -1.42
CA ASN A 5 -10.47 25.25 -0.79
C ASN A 5 -11.92 24.76 -0.80
N GLU A 6 -12.89 25.65 -0.65
CA GLU A 6 -14.32 25.32 -0.68
C GLU A 6 -14.78 24.90 -2.10
N GLU A 7 -14.31 25.58 -3.15
CA GLU A 7 -14.60 25.21 -4.55
C GLU A 7 -13.95 23.89 -4.97
N LYS A 8 -12.71 23.63 -4.50
CA LYS A 8 -12.04 22.33 -4.69
C LYS A 8 -12.83 21.20 -4.04
N GLN A 9 -13.40 21.43 -2.85
CA GLN A 9 -14.25 20.45 -2.17
C GLN A 9 -15.52 20.15 -2.98
N HIS A 10 -16.13 21.18 -3.57
CA HIS A 10 -17.39 21.08 -4.32
C HIS A 10 -17.28 20.21 -5.57
N VAL A 11 -16.17 20.27 -6.32
CA VAL A 11 -15.95 19.43 -7.52
C VAL A 11 -15.67 17.97 -7.13
N LEU A 12 -14.98 17.75 -6.01
CA LEU A 12 -14.69 16.40 -5.50
C LEU A 12 -15.96 15.65 -5.06
N ASP A 13 -16.97 16.36 -4.55
CA ASP A 13 -18.19 15.74 -4.01
C ASP A 13 -19.20 15.26 -5.08
N VAL A 14 -19.12 15.77 -6.32
CA VAL A 14 -20.10 15.48 -7.39
C VAL A 14 -19.67 14.31 -8.29
N THR A 15 -18.41 13.86 -8.20
CA THR A 15 -17.87 12.75 -9.02
C THR A 15 -17.83 11.43 -8.25
N GLU A 16 -18.38 10.35 -8.83
CA GLU A 16 -18.23 8.98 -8.29
C GLU A 16 -16.76 8.57 -8.27
N GLY A 17 -16.26 8.12 -7.12
CA GLY A 17 -14.85 7.80 -6.92
C GLY A 17 -14.53 6.31 -7.08
N GLU A 18 -13.46 6.00 -7.81
CA GLU A 18 -12.88 4.65 -7.91
C GLU A 18 -11.73 4.47 -6.89
N ILE A 19 -11.69 3.33 -6.19
CA ILE A 19 -10.68 3.02 -5.16
C ILE A 19 -9.60 2.09 -5.75
N PHE A 20 -8.34 2.51 -5.70
CA PHE A 20 -7.18 1.68 -6.05
C PHE A 20 -6.52 1.13 -4.79
N ILE A 21 -6.32 -0.19 -4.76
CA ILE A 21 -5.80 -0.91 -3.59
C ILE A 21 -4.29 -1.07 -3.72
N VAL A 22 -3.54 -0.24 -3.00
CA VAL A 22 -2.08 -0.23 -2.93
C VAL A 22 -1.48 -1.58 -2.50
N GLU A 23 -2.26 -2.39 -1.77
CA GLU A 23 -1.90 -3.73 -1.31
C GLU A 23 -1.63 -4.69 -2.49
N ARG A 24 -2.28 -4.51 -3.66
CA ARG A 24 -2.04 -5.33 -4.86
C ARG A 24 -0.64 -5.13 -5.46
N ILE A 25 -0.06 -3.93 -5.33
CA ILE A 25 1.23 -3.59 -5.93
C ILE A 25 2.38 -4.24 -5.18
N VAL A 26 2.34 -4.15 -3.86
CA VAL A 26 3.36 -4.83 -3.05
C VAL A 26 3.24 -6.35 -3.24
N ASN A 27 2.02 -6.90 -3.31
CA ASN A 27 1.81 -8.33 -3.59
C ASN A 27 2.27 -8.72 -5.01
N HIS A 28 2.16 -7.83 -6.00
CA HIS A 28 2.65 -8.08 -7.36
C HIS A 28 4.18 -8.06 -7.42
N LEU A 29 4.83 -7.14 -6.68
CA LEU A 29 6.28 -7.15 -6.48
C LEU A 29 6.74 -8.44 -5.79
N PHE A 30 5.97 -8.94 -4.81
CA PHE A 30 6.24 -10.23 -4.15
C PHE A 30 6.22 -11.44 -5.07
N ARG A 31 5.41 -11.46 -6.13
CA ARG A 31 5.31 -12.59 -7.06
C ARG A 31 6.47 -12.66 -8.07
N ASN A 32 7.24 -11.58 -8.21
CA ASN A 32 8.20 -11.38 -9.29
C ASN A 32 9.66 -11.35 -8.76
N SER A 33 9.96 -12.31 -7.89
CA SER A 33 10.98 -12.35 -6.82
C SER A 33 12.48 -12.33 -7.16
N LYS A 34 12.89 -12.00 -8.39
CA LYS A 34 14.32 -11.94 -8.74
C LYS A 34 14.58 -10.74 -9.63
N LYS A 35 14.54 -9.54 -9.07
CA LYS A 35 14.70 -8.35 -9.89
C LYS A 35 15.68 -7.35 -9.26
N GLU A 36 16.77 -7.10 -9.98
CA GLU A 36 17.96 -6.39 -9.49
C GLU A 36 17.95 -4.89 -9.80
N TYR A 37 16.99 -4.42 -10.58
CA TYR A 37 17.00 -3.06 -11.10
C TYR A 37 15.59 -2.52 -11.14
N LEU A 38 15.39 -1.35 -10.55
CA LEU A 38 14.09 -0.72 -10.39
C LEU A 38 14.16 0.74 -10.86
N ILE A 39 13.12 1.20 -11.56
CA ILE A 39 13.01 2.59 -12.01
C ILE A 39 11.66 3.14 -11.63
N ALA A 40 11.63 4.19 -10.80
CA ALA A 40 10.42 4.94 -10.46
C ALA A 40 10.32 6.20 -11.32
N TRP A 41 9.13 6.45 -11.89
CA TRP A 41 8.87 7.58 -12.79
C TRP A 41 7.81 8.51 -12.20
N LYS A 42 7.73 9.78 -12.60
CA LYS A 42 6.65 10.69 -12.16
C LYS A 42 6.21 11.55 -13.32
N GLY A 43 4.99 11.35 -13.80
CA GLY A 43 4.48 11.91 -15.04
C GLY A 43 3.05 12.42 -14.95
N PHE A 44 2.79 13.45 -14.14
CA PHE A 44 1.54 14.20 -14.22
C PHE A 44 1.59 15.30 -15.30
N TRP A 45 0.42 15.74 -15.79
CA TRP A 45 0.18 16.85 -16.75
C TRP A 45 0.27 16.53 -18.25
N GLN A 46 -0.06 15.31 -18.67
CA GLN A 46 0.13 14.90 -20.07
C GLN A 46 -1.12 14.33 -20.73
N LEU A 47 -2.13 13.97 -19.93
CA LEU A 47 -3.37 13.43 -20.47
C LEU A 47 -4.28 14.59 -20.89
N PRO A 48 -4.63 14.70 -22.18
CA PRO A 48 -5.58 15.70 -22.65
C PRO A 48 -6.96 15.39 -22.07
N ILE A 49 -7.75 16.43 -21.89
CA ILE A 49 -9.14 16.33 -21.45
C ILE A 49 -10.04 16.50 -22.68
N ASP A 50 -11.13 15.75 -22.71
CA ASP A 50 -12.14 15.86 -23.76
C ASP A 50 -12.74 17.28 -23.76
N GLU A 51 -12.91 17.88 -24.95
CA GLU A 51 -13.33 19.28 -25.09
C GLU A 51 -14.64 19.59 -24.36
N LYS A 52 -15.55 18.61 -24.33
CA LYS A 52 -16.85 18.71 -23.64
C LYS A 52 -16.74 18.84 -22.11
N ASP A 53 -15.61 18.45 -21.54
CA ASP A 53 -15.36 18.44 -20.10
C ASP A 53 -14.49 19.60 -19.62
N LEU A 54 -13.88 20.38 -20.55
CA LEU A 54 -13.03 21.55 -20.22
C LEU A 54 -13.76 22.62 -19.40
N VAL A 55 -15.02 22.89 -19.73
CA VAL A 55 -15.85 23.87 -19.01
C VAL A 55 -16.10 23.46 -17.56
N LYS A 56 -16.11 22.15 -17.26
CA LYS A 56 -16.40 21.62 -15.91
C LYS A 56 -15.25 21.81 -14.92
N ILE A 57 -14.06 22.10 -15.44
CA ILE A 57 -12.82 22.23 -14.68
C ILE A 57 -12.26 23.65 -14.75
N ALA A 58 -13.07 24.60 -15.24
CA ALA A 58 -12.71 26.00 -15.24
C ALA A 58 -12.52 26.52 -13.80
N PHE A 59 -11.56 27.41 -13.61
CA PHE A 59 -11.25 28.03 -12.33
C PHE A 59 -11.05 29.53 -12.48
N ILE A 60 -11.39 30.27 -11.44
CA ILE A 60 -11.23 31.73 -11.41
C ILE A 60 -9.86 32.06 -10.82
N ALA A 61 -9.08 32.86 -11.53
CA ALA A 61 -7.86 33.48 -11.02
C ALA A 61 -8.04 35.02 -10.98
N LEU A 62 -7.05 35.72 -10.42
CA LEU A 62 -7.13 37.17 -10.17
C LEU A 62 -7.51 38.01 -11.40
N PHE A 63 -7.19 37.53 -12.60
CA PHE A 63 -7.36 38.25 -13.87
C PHE A 63 -8.34 37.59 -14.85
N GLY A 64 -9.10 36.57 -14.44
CA GLY A 64 -10.09 35.96 -15.33
C GLY A 64 -10.47 34.53 -15.01
N LEU A 65 -11.27 33.95 -15.89
CA LEU A 65 -11.63 32.54 -15.91
C LEU A 65 -10.64 31.78 -16.79
N TYR A 66 -10.08 30.70 -16.26
CA TYR A 66 -9.10 29.85 -16.93
C TYR A 66 -9.59 28.41 -16.95
N GLU A 67 -9.15 27.65 -17.95
CA GLU A 67 -9.52 26.25 -18.15
C GLU A 67 -8.25 25.39 -18.18
N TRP A 68 -8.36 24.13 -17.75
CA TRP A 68 -7.24 23.18 -17.83
C TRP A 68 -7.28 22.43 -19.15
N ASN A 69 -6.19 22.43 -19.91
CA ASN A 69 -6.08 21.65 -21.16
C ASN A 69 -5.67 20.18 -20.92
N VAL A 70 -5.18 19.88 -19.72
CA VAL A 70 -4.65 18.57 -19.32
C VAL A 70 -5.16 18.21 -17.94
N LEU A 71 -5.29 16.92 -17.66
CA LEU A 71 -5.88 16.37 -16.43
C LEU A 71 -5.21 16.92 -15.16
N PRO A 72 -5.86 17.83 -14.40
CA PRO A 72 -5.27 18.38 -13.20
C PRO A 72 -5.36 17.40 -12.04
N GLN A 73 -4.30 17.36 -11.22
CA GLN A 73 -4.19 16.46 -10.07
C GLN A 73 -5.27 16.68 -8.99
N SER A 74 -5.91 17.86 -8.99
CA SER A 74 -6.94 18.19 -8.01
C SER A 74 -8.27 17.50 -8.24
N LEU A 75 -8.47 16.80 -9.36
CA LEU A 75 -9.72 16.09 -9.61
C LEU A 75 -9.71 14.72 -8.94
N ARG A 76 -10.87 14.36 -8.37
CA ARG A 76 -11.07 13.09 -7.66
C ARG A 76 -10.70 11.87 -8.49
N ASN A 77 -11.05 11.92 -9.78
CA ASN A 77 -10.86 10.82 -10.72
C ASN A 77 -9.61 10.97 -11.60
N ALA A 78 -8.74 11.95 -11.32
CA ALA A 78 -7.50 12.12 -12.07
C ALA A 78 -6.60 10.88 -11.93
N SER A 79 -6.31 10.50 -10.69
CA SER A 79 -5.50 9.33 -10.34
C SER A 79 -6.05 8.00 -10.90
N PRO A 80 -7.35 7.67 -10.68
CA PRO A 80 -8.00 6.54 -11.34
C PRO A 80 -7.87 6.48 -12.86
N SER A 81 -8.18 7.60 -13.53
CA SER A 81 -8.17 7.67 -14.99
C SER A 81 -6.76 7.49 -15.52
N PHE A 82 -5.77 8.14 -14.88
CA PHE A 82 -4.36 7.99 -15.21
C PHE A 82 -3.90 6.55 -15.06
N GLN A 83 -4.20 5.90 -13.94
CA GLN A 83 -3.86 4.50 -13.72
C GLN A 83 -4.43 3.58 -14.79
N ARG A 84 -5.71 3.75 -15.17
CA ARG A 84 -6.36 2.93 -16.20
C ARG A 84 -5.69 3.11 -17.56
N ILE A 85 -5.40 4.36 -17.93
CA ILE A 85 -4.72 4.67 -19.19
C ILE A 85 -3.32 4.05 -19.20
N MET A 86 -2.53 4.23 -18.15
CA MET A 86 -1.18 3.67 -18.07
C MET A 86 -1.17 2.14 -18.04
N ASN A 87 -2.13 1.50 -17.36
CA ASN A 87 -2.27 0.04 -17.37
C ASN A 87 -2.57 -0.49 -18.78
N ASN A 88 -3.38 0.23 -19.56
CA ASN A 88 -3.68 -0.14 -20.94
C ASN A 88 -2.48 0.10 -21.86
N LEU A 89 -1.76 1.21 -21.66
CA LEU A 89 -0.57 1.54 -22.45
C LEU A 89 0.55 0.52 -22.24
N LEU A 90 0.80 0.14 -20.98
CA LEU A 90 1.86 -0.81 -20.60
C LEU A 90 1.32 -2.24 -20.45
N SER A 91 0.17 -2.56 -21.07
CA SER A 91 -0.43 -3.90 -20.96
C SER A 91 0.47 -4.99 -21.53
N LEU A 92 1.32 -4.66 -22.51
CA LEU A 92 2.30 -5.57 -23.10
C LEU A 92 3.53 -5.77 -22.21
N CYS A 93 3.78 -4.85 -21.28
CA CYS A 93 4.96 -4.86 -20.41
C CYS A 93 4.63 -5.34 -18.99
N THR A 94 3.44 -5.92 -18.73
CA THR A 94 3.00 -6.27 -17.35
C THR A 94 3.85 -7.33 -16.66
N ASP A 95 4.60 -8.11 -17.43
CA ASP A 95 5.47 -9.18 -16.89
C ASP A 95 6.74 -8.62 -16.22
N PHE A 96 7.17 -7.43 -16.64
CA PHE A 96 8.38 -6.78 -16.18
C PHE A 96 8.20 -5.31 -15.77
N SER A 97 6.97 -4.81 -15.79
CA SER A 97 6.64 -3.45 -15.33
C SER A 97 5.36 -3.42 -14.50
N LEU A 98 5.31 -2.47 -13.58
CA LEU A 98 4.19 -2.22 -12.70
C LEU A 98 3.93 -0.73 -12.64
N VAL A 99 2.69 -0.32 -12.88
CA VAL A 99 2.30 1.07 -12.75
C VAL A 99 1.49 1.25 -11.48
N TYR A 100 1.81 2.29 -10.71
CA TYR A 100 0.95 2.80 -9.67
C TYR A 100 0.91 4.32 -9.67
N LEU A 101 -0.29 4.86 -9.92
CA LEU A 101 -0.51 6.27 -10.14
C LEU A 101 0.52 6.75 -11.16
N ASP A 102 1.42 7.59 -10.69
CA ASP A 102 2.44 8.25 -11.47
C ASP A 102 3.74 7.47 -11.62
N ASP A 103 3.94 6.49 -10.75
CA ASP A 103 5.16 5.71 -10.65
C ASP A 103 5.03 4.43 -11.48
N ILE A 104 5.82 4.34 -12.54
CA ILE A 104 6.11 3.07 -13.21
C ILE A 104 7.28 2.44 -12.45
N ILE A 105 7.30 1.13 -12.27
CA ILE A 105 8.43 0.33 -11.80
C ILE A 105 8.74 -0.68 -12.88
N ILE A 106 9.98 -0.70 -13.35
CA ILE A 106 10.49 -1.74 -14.25
C ILE A 106 11.36 -2.67 -13.43
N PHE A 107 11.29 -3.97 -13.68
CA PHE A 107 12.01 -4.96 -12.90
C PHE A 107 12.52 -6.11 -13.79
N SER A 108 13.78 -6.54 -13.60
CA SER A 108 14.42 -7.58 -14.46
C SER A 108 15.45 -8.41 -13.69
N ARG A 109 15.72 -9.65 -14.12
CA ARG A 109 16.62 -10.58 -13.40
C ARG A 109 18.08 -10.24 -13.58
N THR A 110 18.46 -9.76 -14.75
CA THR A 110 19.83 -9.35 -15.08
C THR A 110 19.84 -7.91 -15.56
N TYR A 111 21.03 -7.29 -15.55
CA TYR A 111 21.21 -5.94 -16.06
C TYR A 111 20.91 -5.86 -17.57
N ASP A 112 21.34 -6.86 -18.35
CA ASP A 112 21.13 -6.89 -19.81
C ASP A 112 19.64 -7.01 -20.15
N GLU A 113 18.89 -7.88 -19.46
CA GLU A 113 17.42 -7.94 -19.57
C GLU A 113 16.78 -6.61 -19.16
N HIS A 114 17.36 -5.93 -18.16
CA HIS A 114 16.84 -4.64 -17.71
C HIS A 114 16.94 -3.56 -18.77
N LEU A 115 18.03 -3.51 -19.52
CA LEU A 115 18.17 -2.55 -20.62
C LEU A 115 17.13 -2.79 -21.73
N ILE A 116 16.86 -4.05 -22.06
CA ILE A 116 15.84 -4.43 -23.05
C ILE A 116 14.44 -4.00 -22.58
N HIS A 117 14.07 -4.38 -21.35
CA HIS A 117 12.76 -3.99 -20.77
C HIS A 117 12.61 -2.48 -20.63
N PHE A 118 13.70 -1.79 -20.28
CA PHE A 118 13.73 -0.33 -20.18
C PHE A 118 13.48 0.33 -21.53
N GLU A 119 14.17 -0.12 -22.58
CA GLU A 119 13.98 0.38 -23.93
C GLU A 119 12.54 0.14 -24.42
N GLU A 120 11.96 -1.02 -24.15
CA GLU A 120 10.59 -1.33 -24.54
C GLU A 120 9.55 -0.42 -23.87
N VAL A 121 9.71 -0.15 -22.57
CA VAL A 121 8.84 0.80 -21.85
C VAL A 121 9.03 2.21 -22.40
N LEU A 122 10.26 2.66 -22.63
CA LEU A 122 10.52 3.99 -23.20
C LEU A 122 9.93 4.17 -24.59
N ASN A 123 10.07 3.18 -25.47
CA ASN A 123 9.49 3.19 -26.80
C ASN A 123 7.95 3.24 -26.75
N THR A 124 7.35 2.52 -25.80
CA THR A 124 5.90 2.55 -25.58
C THR A 124 5.43 3.93 -25.11
N LEU A 125 6.16 4.56 -24.19
CA LEU A 125 5.85 5.91 -23.73
C LEU A 125 6.05 6.96 -24.83
N GLN A 126 7.15 6.86 -25.59
CA GLN A 126 7.48 7.78 -26.68
C GLN A 126 6.43 7.71 -27.80
N SER A 127 5.97 6.51 -28.17
CA SER A 127 4.93 6.35 -29.21
C SER A 127 3.59 6.98 -28.82
N HIS A 128 3.35 7.20 -27.53
CA HIS A 128 2.17 7.87 -27.00
C HIS A 128 2.44 9.31 -26.55
N ASN A 129 3.58 9.90 -26.94
CA ASN A 129 4.00 11.26 -26.59
C ASN A 129 4.03 11.53 -25.08
N LEU A 130 4.28 10.49 -24.28
CA LEU A 130 4.48 10.63 -22.84
C LEU A 130 5.95 10.98 -22.56
N THR A 131 6.14 11.97 -21.71
CA THR A 131 7.43 12.50 -21.28
C THR A 131 7.71 12.13 -19.83
N LEU A 132 8.98 12.04 -19.50
CA LEU A 132 9.44 11.58 -18.20
C LEU A 132 10.30 12.65 -17.53
N ASN A 133 10.13 12.80 -16.22
CA ASN A 133 10.96 13.72 -15.45
C ASN A 133 12.29 13.06 -15.07
N SER A 134 13.31 13.24 -15.92
CA SER A 134 14.65 12.66 -15.75
C SER A 134 15.26 12.87 -14.37
N THR A 135 15.03 14.03 -13.73
CA THR A 135 15.60 14.35 -12.41
C THR A 135 15.05 13.50 -11.26
N LYS A 136 13.87 12.91 -11.45
CA LYS A 136 13.21 12.05 -10.46
C LYS A 136 13.37 10.58 -10.77
N CYS A 137 14.04 10.25 -11.87
CA CYS A 137 14.23 8.88 -12.32
C CYS A 137 15.40 8.25 -11.59
N GLU A 138 15.17 7.08 -11.01
CA GLU A 138 16.22 6.25 -10.44
C GLU A 138 16.52 5.11 -11.42
N ILE A 139 17.62 5.18 -12.16
CA ILE A 139 17.89 4.19 -13.22
C ILE A 139 18.79 3.09 -12.67
N ALA A 140 18.43 1.82 -12.96
CA ALA A 140 19.23 0.65 -12.65
C ALA A 140 19.78 0.62 -11.21
N LYS A 141 18.91 0.85 -10.22
CA LYS A 141 19.26 0.67 -8.81
C LYS A 141 18.88 -0.71 -8.29
N GLN A 142 19.79 -1.31 -7.52
CA GLN A 142 19.55 -2.54 -6.74
C GLN A 142 18.64 -2.35 -5.53
N THR A 143 18.45 -1.10 -5.12
CA THR A 143 17.58 -0.76 -4.00
C THR A 143 16.90 0.57 -4.29
N ILE A 144 15.59 0.61 -4.13
CA ILE A 144 14.78 1.82 -4.29
C ILE A 144 13.88 2.06 -3.09
N GLU A 145 13.52 3.31 -2.89
CA GLU A 145 12.47 3.70 -1.96
C GLU A 145 11.14 3.85 -2.70
N TYR A 146 10.15 3.08 -2.29
CA TYR A 146 8.85 3.04 -2.95
C TYR A 146 7.71 2.82 -1.97
N LEU A 147 6.69 3.69 -2.04
CA LEU A 147 5.46 3.61 -1.22
C LEU A 147 5.68 3.39 0.28
N GLY A 148 6.71 4.03 0.84
CA GLY A 148 7.02 3.91 2.27
C GLY A 148 7.85 2.68 2.63
N HIS A 149 8.42 1.99 1.64
CA HIS A 149 9.27 0.82 1.78
C HIS A 149 10.61 1.00 1.06
N VAL A 150 11.64 0.32 1.55
CA VAL A 150 12.88 0.05 0.82
C VAL A 150 12.73 -1.34 0.20
N ILE A 151 12.91 -1.41 -1.12
CA ILE A 151 12.77 -2.62 -1.91
C ILE A 151 14.12 -2.92 -2.54
N ASN A 152 14.65 -4.12 -2.32
CA ASN A 152 15.83 -4.63 -3.00
C ASN A 152 15.50 -5.96 -3.70
N SER A 153 16.49 -6.64 -4.27
CA SER A 153 16.30 -7.89 -5.03
C SER A 153 15.79 -9.08 -4.21
N THR A 154 15.84 -9.02 -2.88
CA THR A 154 15.54 -10.16 -1.99
C THR A 154 14.53 -9.85 -0.88
N THR A 155 14.38 -8.59 -0.49
CA THR A 155 13.57 -8.18 0.65
C THR A 155 12.84 -6.87 0.42
N ILE A 156 11.73 -6.73 1.14
CA ILE A 156 10.99 -5.48 1.34
C ILE A 156 11.07 -5.13 2.82
N THR A 157 11.41 -3.89 3.11
CA THR A 157 11.44 -3.35 4.49
C THR A 157 10.72 -2.01 4.57
N PRO A 158 10.03 -1.65 5.66
CA PRO A 158 9.54 -0.30 5.88
C PRO A 158 10.66 0.74 5.94
N LEU A 159 10.40 1.94 5.44
CA LEU A 159 11.32 3.07 5.65
C LEU A 159 11.47 3.37 7.15
N THR A 160 12.71 3.43 7.62
CA THR A 160 13.03 3.65 9.03
C THR A 160 12.42 4.95 9.55
N ASP A 161 12.40 6.02 8.76
CA ASP A 161 11.86 7.31 9.19
C ASP A 161 10.33 7.30 9.34
N LYS A 162 9.63 6.50 8.52
CA LYS A 162 8.18 6.29 8.67
C LYS A 162 7.87 5.51 9.93
N ILE A 163 8.65 4.46 10.22
CA ILE A 163 8.51 3.68 11.46
C ILE A 163 8.84 4.51 12.69
N LYS A 164 9.93 5.28 12.68
CA LYS A 164 10.29 6.23 13.75
C LYS A 164 9.16 7.22 14.01
N SER A 165 8.57 7.78 12.95
CA SER A 165 7.44 8.71 13.08
C SER A 165 6.26 8.08 13.79
N ILE A 166 5.94 6.80 13.52
CA ILE A 166 4.86 6.06 14.20
C ILE A 166 5.20 5.78 15.67
N ILE A 167 6.44 5.38 15.96
CA ILE A 167 6.90 5.12 17.33
C ILE A 167 6.79 6.40 18.19
N LEU A 168 7.18 7.54 17.61
CA LEU A 168 7.15 8.86 18.25
C LEU A 168 5.74 9.46 18.40
N LEU A 169 4.71 8.89 17.77
CA LEU A 169 3.34 9.40 17.94
C LEU A 169 2.97 9.42 19.43
N PRO A 170 2.34 10.48 19.95
CA PRO A 170 1.89 10.49 21.32
C PRO A 170 0.80 9.45 21.53
N GLU A 171 0.63 9.01 22.77
CA GLU A 171 -0.47 8.12 23.14
C GLU A 171 -1.82 8.77 22.80
N PRO A 172 -2.71 8.07 22.06
CA PRO A 172 -4.00 8.62 21.68
C PRO A 172 -4.88 8.96 22.89
N ARG A 173 -5.33 10.21 22.96
CA ARG A 173 -6.33 10.67 23.96
C ARG A 173 -7.69 10.96 23.35
N LEU A 174 -7.77 10.97 22.01
CA LEU A 174 -8.97 11.26 21.24
C LEU A 174 -9.22 10.15 20.23
N LEU A 175 -10.50 9.92 19.91
CA LEU A 175 -10.91 8.96 18.87
C LEU A 175 -10.20 9.22 17.53
N ALA A 176 -10.05 10.48 17.13
CA ALA A 176 -9.36 10.83 15.89
C ALA A 176 -7.87 10.45 15.92
N GLN A 177 -7.21 10.59 17.07
CA GLN A 177 -5.81 10.19 17.24
C GLN A 177 -5.66 8.66 17.22
N ALA A 178 -6.61 7.94 17.85
CA ALA A 178 -6.60 6.49 17.88
C ALA A 178 -6.81 5.88 16.49
N ASN A 179 -7.74 6.45 15.69
CA ASN A 179 -7.90 6.06 14.29
C ASN A 179 -6.62 6.31 13.50
N ARG A 180 -6.06 7.53 13.55
CA ARG A 180 -4.80 7.86 12.85
C ARG A 180 -3.66 6.91 13.21
N PHE A 181 -3.53 6.54 14.48
CA PHE A 181 -2.49 5.61 14.95
C PHE A 181 -2.67 4.22 14.33
N ILE A 182 -3.88 3.65 14.40
CA ILE A 182 -4.17 2.34 13.83
C ILE A 182 -4.09 2.34 12.31
N ASP A 183 -4.58 3.38 11.64
CA ASP A 183 -4.50 3.51 10.19
C ASP A 183 -3.04 3.53 9.72
N ALA A 184 -2.18 4.32 10.39
CA ALA A 184 -0.75 4.36 10.10
C ALA A 184 -0.06 3.01 10.33
N LEU A 185 -0.42 2.28 11.39
CA LEU A 185 0.09 0.95 11.68
C LEU A 185 -0.41 -0.12 10.70
N SER A 186 -1.66 0.00 10.26
CA SER A 186 -2.30 -0.98 9.39
C SER A 186 -1.56 -1.15 8.07
N TRP A 187 -0.92 -0.08 7.58
CA TRP A 187 -0.05 -0.11 6.39
C TRP A 187 1.12 -1.11 6.54
N TYR A 188 1.61 -1.29 7.76
CA TYR A 188 2.75 -2.15 8.09
C TYR A 188 2.36 -3.46 8.76
N ARG A 189 1.06 -3.79 8.85
CA ARG A 189 0.56 -5.00 9.55
C ARG A 189 1.18 -6.31 9.04
N LYS A 190 1.51 -6.39 7.75
CA LYS A 190 2.13 -7.58 7.11
C LYS A 190 3.53 -7.90 7.62
N PHE A 191 4.20 -6.95 8.28
CA PHE A 191 5.50 -7.15 8.92
C PHE A 191 5.37 -7.49 10.41
N ILE A 192 4.15 -7.42 10.96
CA ILE A 192 3.88 -7.53 12.39
C ILE A 192 3.19 -8.87 12.68
N PRO A 193 3.85 -9.81 13.39
CA PRO A 193 3.20 -11.03 13.82
C PRO A 193 2.01 -10.72 14.75
N GLN A 194 0.89 -11.41 14.54
CA GLN A 194 -0.31 -11.32 15.39
C GLN A 194 -0.92 -9.91 15.53
N PHE A 195 -0.73 -9.05 14.51
CA PHE A 195 -1.17 -7.65 14.52
C PHE A 195 -2.59 -7.44 15.03
N ALA A 196 -3.59 -8.15 14.48
CA ALA A 196 -4.97 -7.83 14.84
C ALA A 196 -5.34 -8.28 16.27
N SER A 197 -4.66 -9.30 16.83
CA SER A 197 -4.78 -9.64 18.25
C SER A 197 -4.30 -8.48 19.12
N MET A 198 -3.07 -8.02 18.86
CA MET A 198 -2.47 -6.91 19.60
C MET A 198 -3.26 -5.61 19.44
N ALA A 199 -3.81 -5.34 18.26
CA ALA A 199 -4.60 -4.15 17.98
C ALA A 199 -6.05 -4.24 18.49
N THR A 200 -6.52 -5.40 18.97
CA THR A 200 -7.90 -5.61 19.42
C THR A 200 -8.37 -4.58 20.46
N PRO A 201 -7.61 -4.26 21.53
CA PRO A 201 -8.03 -3.27 22.52
C PRO A 201 -8.24 -1.88 21.91
N VAL A 202 -7.42 -1.49 20.92
CA VAL A 202 -7.55 -0.20 20.23
C VAL A 202 -8.70 -0.25 19.22
N HIS A 203 -8.88 -1.35 18.50
CA HIS A 203 -10.03 -1.57 17.62
C HIS A 203 -11.37 -1.43 18.35
N ALA A 204 -11.45 -1.90 19.60
CA ALA A 204 -12.65 -1.79 20.42
C ALA A 204 -13.10 -0.34 20.68
N VAL A 205 -12.14 0.60 20.76
CA VAL A 205 -12.45 2.03 21.02
C VAL A 205 -12.58 2.86 19.74
N ILE A 206 -12.04 2.42 18.61
CA ILE A 206 -12.19 3.14 17.32
C ILE A 206 -13.44 2.73 16.55
N ASN A 207 -13.89 1.48 16.67
CA ASN A 207 -15.08 0.95 15.97
C ASN A 207 -16.40 1.31 16.69
N LEU A 208 -16.40 2.34 17.54
CA LEU A 208 -17.61 2.84 18.17
C LEU A 208 -18.57 3.39 17.11
N LEU A 209 -19.82 2.93 17.16
CA LEU A 209 -20.93 3.52 16.38
C LEU A 209 -20.96 5.03 16.58
N LYS A 210 -21.37 5.79 15.55
CA LYS A 210 -21.43 7.27 15.62
C LYS A 210 -22.13 7.78 16.89
N SER A 211 -23.24 7.14 17.28
CA SER A 211 -24.00 7.44 18.51
C SER A 211 -23.22 7.20 19.81
N HIS A 212 -22.22 6.33 19.80
CA HIS A 212 -21.46 5.90 20.97
C HIS A 212 -20.07 6.53 21.09
N ARG A 213 -19.67 7.39 20.14
CA ARG A 213 -18.35 8.05 20.15
C ARG A 213 -18.08 8.89 21.40
N HIS A 214 -19.13 9.45 22.01
CA HIS A 214 -19.03 10.20 23.28
C HIS A 214 -18.57 9.32 24.46
N LYS A 215 -18.68 7.98 24.35
CA LYS A 215 -18.23 7.02 25.35
C LYS A 215 -16.77 6.62 25.19
N PHE A 216 -16.04 7.23 24.24
CA PHE A 216 -14.62 6.96 24.05
C PHE A 216 -13.86 7.16 25.36
N LYS A 217 -13.17 6.10 25.79
CA LYS A 217 -12.26 6.12 26.93
C LYS A 217 -11.01 5.35 26.56
N TRP A 218 -9.86 5.98 26.76
CA TRP A 218 -8.58 5.33 26.65
C TRP A 218 -8.19 4.80 28.02
N VAL A 219 -8.17 3.48 28.18
CA VAL A 219 -7.87 2.81 29.46
C VAL A 219 -6.53 2.07 29.37
N PRO A 220 -5.96 1.59 30.50
CA PRO A 220 -4.62 0.99 30.50
C PRO A 220 -4.42 -0.18 29.52
N GLU A 221 -5.48 -0.89 29.15
CA GLU A 221 -5.42 -1.96 28.15
C GLU A 221 -5.04 -1.43 26.76
N GLN A 222 -5.59 -0.28 26.32
CA GLN A 222 -5.20 0.36 25.06
C GLN A 222 -3.78 0.92 25.14
N SER A 223 -3.40 1.49 26.28
CA SER A 223 -2.02 1.96 26.53
C SER A 223 -1.01 0.84 26.37
N LYS A 224 -1.29 -0.33 26.98
CA LYS A 224 -0.46 -1.52 26.87
C LYS A 224 -0.35 -1.99 25.42
N SER A 225 -1.50 -2.18 24.74
CA SER A 225 -1.55 -2.56 23.32
C SER A 225 -0.74 -1.61 22.43
N CYS A 226 -0.89 -0.29 22.62
CA CYS A 226 -0.16 0.73 21.88
C CYS A 226 1.37 0.62 22.11
N ASN A 227 1.79 0.42 23.36
CA ASN A 227 3.20 0.29 23.69
C ASN A 227 3.80 -1.02 23.14
N ASP A 228 3.08 -2.14 23.27
CA ASP A 228 3.52 -3.43 22.75
C ASP A 228 3.70 -3.38 21.22
N LEU A 229 2.76 -2.74 20.50
CA LEU A 229 2.86 -2.53 19.04
C LEU A 229 4.07 -1.67 18.67
N LYS A 230 4.33 -0.58 19.40
CA LYS A 230 5.51 0.27 19.17
C LYS A 230 6.82 -0.43 19.49
N GLN A 231 6.87 -1.22 20.57
CA GLN A 231 8.05 -2.00 20.90
C GLN A 231 8.35 -3.04 19.83
N LEU A 232 7.32 -3.68 19.28
CA LEU A 232 7.49 -4.65 18.21
C LEU A 232 8.06 -4.00 16.94
N LEU A 233 7.56 -2.81 16.57
CA LEU A 233 8.11 -2.02 15.47
C LEU A 233 9.58 -1.61 15.69
N ALA A 234 9.99 -1.41 16.94
CA ALA A 234 11.34 -0.96 17.30
C ALA A 234 12.35 -2.11 17.43
N SER A 235 11.89 -3.30 17.83
CA SER A 235 12.75 -4.43 18.24
C SER A 235 13.03 -5.43 17.13
N HIS A 236 12.16 -5.53 16.13
CA HIS A 236 12.26 -6.57 15.10
C HIS A 236 12.70 -5.97 13.76
N PRO A 237 13.57 -6.66 13.00
CA PRO A 237 13.75 -6.34 11.60
C PRO A 237 12.43 -6.59 10.87
N LEU A 238 11.71 -5.52 10.58
CA LEU A 238 10.49 -5.55 9.78
C LEU A 238 10.89 -5.82 8.34
N LEU A 239 11.10 -7.09 8.00
CA LEU A 239 11.46 -7.51 6.66
C LEU A 239 10.57 -8.66 6.22
N LEU A 240 10.25 -8.64 4.94
CA LEU A 240 9.66 -9.76 4.24
C LEU A 240 10.61 -10.12 3.09
N ASN A 241 10.80 -11.41 2.88
CA ASN A 241 11.63 -11.94 1.82
C ASN A 241 10.79 -12.21 0.58
N PHE A 242 11.41 -12.09 -0.58
CA PHE A 242 10.82 -12.59 -1.80
C PHE A 242 10.93 -14.12 -1.89
N PRO A 243 9.92 -14.79 -2.46
CA PRO A 243 9.92 -16.24 -2.62
C PRO A 243 11.03 -16.68 -3.57
N ASP A 244 11.83 -17.66 -3.15
CA ASP A 244 12.75 -18.35 -4.04
C ASP A 244 12.00 -19.48 -4.78
N ASP A 245 11.90 -19.38 -6.09
CA ASP A 245 11.21 -20.37 -6.94
C ASP A 245 11.82 -21.79 -6.83
N THR A 246 13.04 -21.91 -6.30
CA THR A 246 13.72 -23.21 -6.15
C THR A 246 13.36 -23.95 -4.87
N GLN A 247 12.69 -23.29 -3.91
CA GLN A 247 12.43 -23.84 -2.58
C GLN A 247 10.93 -23.98 -2.30
N PRO A 248 10.49 -25.03 -1.59
CA PRO A 248 9.09 -25.18 -1.23
C PRO A 248 8.65 -24.06 -0.29
N VAL A 249 7.48 -23.49 -0.57
CA VAL A 249 6.83 -22.53 0.33
C VAL A 249 6.10 -23.29 1.43
N LEU A 250 6.41 -22.96 2.68
CA LEU A 250 5.82 -23.56 3.87
C LEU A 250 4.78 -22.61 4.47
N LEU A 251 3.63 -23.18 4.84
CA LEU A 251 2.57 -22.47 5.55
C LEU A 251 2.42 -23.09 6.95
N SER A 252 2.63 -22.28 7.98
CA SER A 252 2.27 -22.63 9.35
C SER A 252 1.06 -21.82 9.78
N THR A 253 -0.01 -22.51 10.18
CA THR A 253 -1.23 -21.86 10.67
C THR A 253 -1.49 -22.20 12.13
N ASP A 254 -2.05 -21.25 12.85
CA ASP A 254 -2.57 -21.45 14.20
C ASP A 254 -3.95 -20.82 14.34
N ALA A 255 -4.74 -21.32 15.27
CA ALA A 255 -6.09 -20.85 15.52
C ALA A 255 -6.38 -20.84 17.01
N SER A 256 -6.94 -19.72 17.48
CA SER A 256 -7.36 -19.54 18.86
C SER A 256 -8.82 -19.10 18.91
N LYS A 257 -9.41 -19.02 20.11
CA LYS A 257 -10.73 -18.40 20.31
C LYS A 257 -10.74 -16.88 20.06
N VAL A 258 -9.56 -16.27 19.90
CA VAL A 258 -9.42 -14.84 19.59
C VAL A 258 -9.37 -14.62 18.07
N GLY A 259 -8.54 -15.38 17.36
CA GLY A 259 -8.23 -15.15 15.96
C GLY A 259 -7.51 -16.32 15.29
N LEU A 260 -7.38 -16.20 13.97
CA LEU A 260 -6.63 -17.08 13.08
C LEU A 260 -5.29 -16.43 12.75
N GLY A 261 -4.21 -17.20 12.73
CA GLY A 261 -2.88 -16.74 12.36
C GLY A 261 -2.24 -17.65 11.32
N GLY A 262 -1.43 -17.07 10.46
CA GLY A 262 -0.67 -17.79 9.44
C GLY A 262 0.69 -17.15 9.21
N ILE A 263 1.70 -17.97 8.97
CA ILE A 263 3.03 -17.54 8.57
C ILE A 263 3.38 -18.30 7.29
N LEU A 264 3.61 -17.54 6.23
CA LEU A 264 4.17 -18.05 4.98
C LEU A 264 5.68 -17.82 4.99
N TYR A 265 6.47 -18.88 4.84
CA TYR A 265 7.92 -18.80 4.90
C TYR A 265 8.61 -19.87 4.04
N GLN A 266 9.91 -19.70 3.81
CA GLN A 266 10.78 -20.71 3.22
C GLN A 266 11.94 -21.01 4.18
N GLU A 267 12.43 -22.24 4.18
CA GLU A 267 13.65 -22.62 4.89
C GLU A 267 14.80 -22.69 3.90
N ILE A 268 15.71 -21.72 3.99
CA ILE A 268 16.92 -21.68 3.15
C ILE A 268 18.12 -21.73 4.07
N ASN A 269 18.98 -22.72 3.90
CA ASN A 269 20.17 -22.93 4.74
C ASN A 269 19.85 -22.97 6.26
N ASN A 270 18.77 -23.67 6.64
CA ASN A 270 18.25 -23.73 8.02
C ASN A 270 17.80 -22.37 8.62
N VAL A 271 17.65 -21.33 7.81
CA VAL A 271 17.11 -20.03 8.24
C VAL A 271 15.69 -19.87 7.70
N LYS A 272 14.75 -19.57 8.60
CA LYS A 272 13.37 -19.25 8.24
C LYS A 272 13.30 -17.85 7.62
N LYS A 273 13.07 -17.80 6.31
CA LYS A 273 12.81 -16.57 5.56
C LYS A 273 11.31 -16.35 5.49
N ILE A 274 10.83 -15.37 6.25
CA ILE A 274 9.41 -15.01 6.27
C ILE A 274 9.05 -14.31 4.97
N LEU A 275 8.00 -14.80 4.30
CA LEU A 275 7.42 -14.19 3.10
C LEU A 275 6.21 -13.32 3.45
N TYR A 276 5.37 -13.78 4.38
CA TYR A 276 4.14 -13.07 4.74
C TYR A 276 3.60 -13.49 6.12
N TYR A 277 3.03 -12.53 6.85
CA TYR A 277 2.22 -12.78 8.05
C TYR A 277 0.74 -12.55 7.77
N TYR A 278 -0.08 -13.57 8.04
CA TYR A 278 -1.53 -13.49 8.01
C TYR A 278 -2.11 -13.48 9.42
N PHE A 279 -3.11 -12.64 9.64
CA PHE A 279 -3.90 -12.71 10.87
C PHE A 279 -5.30 -12.14 10.64
N GLU A 280 -6.31 -12.81 11.18
CA GLU A 280 -7.71 -12.40 11.10
C GLU A 280 -8.41 -12.63 12.46
N LEU A 281 -9.21 -11.67 12.91
CA LEU A 281 -10.04 -11.84 14.12
C LEU A 281 -11.28 -12.67 13.79
N LEU A 282 -11.67 -13.55 14.71
CA LEU A 282 -12.89 -14.33 14.55
C LEU A 282 -14.13 -13.44 14.71
N SER A 283 -15.08 -13.59 13.79
CA SER A 283 -16.44 -13.09 13.94
C SER A 283 -17.18 -13.79 15.09
N SER A 284 -18.27 -13.18 15.55
CA SER A 284 -19.10 -13.72 16.62
C SER A 284 -19.65 -15.13 16.33
N SER A 285 -19.88 -15.47 15.05
CA SER A 285 -20.26 -16.82 14.63
C SER A 285 -19.08 -17.79 14.69
N GLN A 286 -17.94 -17.42 14.12
CA GLN A 286 -16.75 -18.29 14.09
C GLN A 286 -16.19 -18.58 15.49
N LYS A 287 -16.35 -17.69 16.48
CA LYS A 287 -15.95 -17.96 17.87
C LYS A 287 -16.62 -19.19 18.49
N ARG A 288 -17.80 -19.58 17.98
CA ARG A 288 -18.55 -20.76 18.43
C ARG A 288 -18.03 -22.07 17.83
N TYR A 289 -17.19 -22.01 16.80
CA TYR A 289 -16.64 -23.20 16.15
C TYR A 289 -15.77 -23.99 17.11
N HIS A 290 -15.77 -25.31 16.92
CA HIS A 290 -14.90 -26.21 17.66
C HIS A 290 -13.45 -26.00 17.24
N HIS A 291 -12.49 -26.37 18.08
CA HIS A 291 -11.07 -26.11 17.82
C HIS A 291 -10.56 -26.72 16.50
N ILE A 292 -11.10 -27.87 16.09
CA ILE A 292 -10.76 -28.53 14.82
C ILE A 292 -11.26 -27.70 13.63
N GLU A 293 -12.50 -27.19 13.70
CA GLU A 293 -13.08 -26.33 12.67
C GLU A 293 -12.32 -25.01 12.54
N LEU A 294 -11.86 -24.44 13.67
CA LEU A 294 -11.03 -23.23 13.66
C LEU A 294 -9.68 -23.46 12.98
N LYS A 295 -9.04 -24.61 13.19
CA LYS A 295 -7.80 -24.97 12.49
C LYS A 295 -8.03 -25.12 10.98
N ALA A 296 -9.10 -25.82 10.59
CA ALA A 296 -9.47 -25.95 9.18
C ALA A 296 -9.76 -24.58 8.54
N LEU A 297 -10.46 -23.70 9.27
CA LEU A 297 -10.73 -22.33 8.84
C LEU A 297 -9.45 -21.49 8.69
N ALA A 298 -8.48 -21.63 9.61
CA ALA A 298 -7.19 -20.96 9.51
C ALA A 298 -6.45 -21.35 8.23
N ILE A 299 -6.38 -22.66 7.94
CA ILE A 299 -5.75 -23.19 6.72
C ILE A 299 -6.46 -22.63 5.48
N PHE A 300 -7.79 -22.73 5.43
CA PHE A 300 -8.58 -22.23 4.31
C PHE A 300 -8.32 -20.73 4.07
N LYS A 301 -8.43 -19.91 5.12
CA LYS A 301 -8.25 -18.45 5.06
C LYS A 301 -6.84 -18.01 4.69
N CYS A 302 -5.82 -18.79 5.05
CA CYS A 302 -4.44 -18.46 4.69
C CYS A 302 -4.11 -18.82 3.23
N ILE A 303 -4.89 -19.71 2.60
CA ILE A 303 -4.68 -20.17 1.21
C ILE A 303 -5.49 -19.32 0.22
N THR A 304 -6.70 -18.88 0.59
CA THR A 304 -7.61 -18.07 -0.25
C THR A 304 -7.29 -16.58 -0.19
#